data_AF-A0A2E4HSC4-F1
#
_entry.id   AF-A0A2E4HSC4-F1
#
_cell.length_a   1.000
_cell.length_b   1.000
_cell.length_c   1.000
_cell.angle_alpha   90.00
_cell.angle_beta   90.00
_cell.angle_gamma   90.00
#
_symmetry.space_group_name_H-M   'P 1'
#
loop_
_entity.id
_entity.type
_entity.pdbx_description
1 polymer ?
#
loop_
_entity_poly.entity_id
_entity_poly.type
_entity_poly.pdbx_seq_one_letter_code
_entity_poly.pdbx_strand_id
1 'polypeptide(L)'
;MIKKIIIPFFLLVFLENIYASNFMQCNFDSALGEGNDEKIQTFRERGFDSCLKCEGNSCKMMLYPPDSDPALFCKRVFCTPKTIRKIQGEEIPADLPIGKSKFEFSYKISEKGRVRDIEIISLEGVMNRRDAYRWTTGLTKRVIYLPVKVNGKTYEINNLSAVLKVNTGVFDGN
;
A
#
# COMPACT_ATOMS: atom_id res chain seq x y z
N MET A 1 -51.20 -19.34 -38.03
CA MET A 1 -49.97 -20.13 -37.83
C MET A 1 -48.81 -19.20 -37.50
N ILE A 2 -48.34 -19.28 -36.24
CA ILE A 2 -47.01 -18.95 -35.69
C ILE A 2 -46.29 -17.71 -36.27
N LYS A 3 -46.38 -16.57 -35.56
CA LYS A 3 -45.37 -15.49 -35.64
C LYS A 3 -44.17 -15.92 -34.78
N LYS A 4 -43.01 -16.09 -35.43
CA LYS A 4 -41.73 -16.36 -34.75
C LYS A 4 -41.30 -15.11 -33.98
N ILE A 5 -41.32 -15.18 -32.65
CA ILE A 5 -40.71 -14.19 -31.78
C ILE A 5 -39.24 -14.61 -31.61
N ILE A 6 -38.34 -13.90 -32.28
CA ILE A 6 -36.90 -14.02 -32.08
C ILE A 6 -36.59 -13.21 -30.83
N ILE A 7 -36.38 -13.90 -29.71
CA ILE A 7 -35.88 -13.29 -28.47
C ILE A 7 -34.38 -13.04 -28.68
N PRO A 8 -33.89 -11.79 -28.65
CA PRO A 8 -32.46 -11.55 -28.75
C PRO A 8 -31.79 -12.08 -27.48
N PHE A 9 -30.83 -12.97 -27.72
CA PHE A 9 -29.92 -13.55 -26.76
C PHE A 9 -29.36 -12.43 -25.86
N PHE A 10 -29.65 -12.54 -24.58
CA PHE A 10 -29.13 -11.71 -23.51
C PHE A 10 -27.62 -11.48 -23.71
N LEU A 11 -27.25 -10.27 -24.11
CA LEU A 11 -25.93 -9.72 -23.88
C LEU A 11 -25.77 -9.59 -22.36
N LEU A 12 -25.41 -10.70 -21.70
CA LEU A 12 -24.75 -10.68 -20.41
C LEU A 12 -23.37 -10.06 -20.66
N VAL A 13 -23.36 -8.73 -20.76
CA VAL A 13 -22.16 -7.95 -20.51
C VAL A 13 -21.83 -8.25 -19.06
N PHE A 14 -20.84 -9.12 -18.86
CA PHE A 14 -20.12 -9.21 -17.61
C PHE A 14 -19.54 -7.82 -17.37
N LEU A 15 -20.29 -6.97 -16.68
CA LEU A 15 -19.72 -5.88 -15.91
C LEU A 15 -18.96 -6.58 -14.79
N GLU A 16 -17.75 -7.05 -15.10
CA GLU A 16 -16.75 -7.22 -14.06
C GLU A 16 -16.67 -5.86 -13.38
N ASN A 17 -17.15 -5.81 -12.14
CA ASN A 17 -17.00 -4.64 -11.30
C ASN A 17 -15.50 -4.34 -11.25
N ILE A 18 -15.06 -3.40 -12.06
CA ILE A 18 -13.78 -2.74 -11.86
C ILE A 18 -13.98 -2.00 -10.55
N TYR A 19 -13.68 -2.68 -9.43
CA TYR A 19 -13.46 -2.02 -8.17
C TYR A 19 -12.28 -1.09 -8.42
N ALA A 20 -12.58 0.15 -8.81
CA ALA A 20 -11.59 1.22 -8.83
C ALA A 20 -11.11 1.35 -7.38
N SER A 21 -9.98 0.71 -7.08
CA SER A 21 -9.35 0.87 -5.77
C SER A 21 -9.05 2.35 -5.61
N ASN A 22 -9.50 2.93 -4.50
CA ASN A 22 -9.20 4.33 -4.18
C ASN A 22 -7.78 4.51 -3.62
N PHE A 23 -7.00 3.42 -3.55
CA PHE A 23 -5.70 3.37 -2.92
C PHE A 23 -4.59 3.10 -3.94
N MET A 24 -3.48 3.81 -3.77
CA MET A 24 -2.22 3.43 -4.39
C MET A 24 -1.60 2.27 -3.59
N GLN A 25 -1.50 1.10 -4.21
CA GLN A 25 -0.86 -0.05 -3.57
C GLN A 25 0.68 0.07 -3.60
N CYS A 26 1.28 0.08 -2.42
CA CYS A 26 2.71 0.22 -2.18
C CYS A 26 3.28 -1.02 -1.50
N ASN A 27 4.61 -1.19 -1.56
CA ASN A 27 5.29 -2.37 -1.01
C ASN A 27 6.15 -2.01 0.21
N PHE A 28 6.29 -2.97 1.11
CA PHE A 28 7.15 -2.91 2.30
C PHE A 28 8.30 -3.94 2.22
N ASP A 29 8.63 -4.40 1.02
CA ASP A 29 9.65 -5.43 0.74
C ASP A 29 11.07 -4.87 0.59
N SER A 30 11.17 -3.58 0.29
CA SER A 30 12.42 -2.92 -0.05
C SER A 30 12.46 -1.49 0.50
N ALA A 31 13.68 -1.00 0.67
CA ALA A 31 13.95 0.38 1.08
C ALA A 31 14.74 1.10 -0.02
N LEU A 32 14.72 2.44 0.01
CA LEU A 32 15.50 3.28 -0.90
C LEU A 32 17.02 3.08 -0.76
N GLY A 33 17.48 2.59 0.39
CA GLY A 33 18.91 2.48 0.71
C GLY A 33 19.51 3.79 1.23
N GLU A 34 20.74 3.73 1.73
CA GLU A 34 21.45 4.90 2.23
C GLU A 34 22.00 5.78 1.08
N GLY A 35 22.15 7.08 1.32
CA GLY A 35 22.76 8.02 0.37
C GLY A 35 21.87 8.51 -0.79
N ASN A 36 20.60 8.08 -0.88
CA ASN A 36 19.70 8.44 -1.99
C ASN A 36 18.77 9.63 -1.70
N ASP A 37 18.85 10.24 -0.51
CA ASP A 37 17.88 11.26 -0.05
C ASP A 37 17.78 12.46 -0.99
N GLU A 38 18.91 13.07 -1.39
CA GLU A 38 18.94 14.25 -2.27
C GLU A 38 18.40 13.93 -3.68
N LYS A 39 18.72 12.75 -4.19
CA LYS A 39 18.25 12.28 -5.49
C LYS A 39 16.73 12.06 -5.47
N ILE A 40 16.23 11.45 -4.40
CA ILE A 40 14.79 11.24 -4.21
C ILE A 40 14.07 12.58 -4.04
N GLN A 41 14.66 13.52 -3.30
CA GLN A 41 14.14 14.87 -3.15
C GLN A 41 14.02 15.58 -4.51
N THR A 42 15.06 15.52 -5.32
CA THR A 42 15.05 16.07 -6.68
C THR A 42 13.94 15.46 -7.55
N PHE A 43 13.72 14.15 -7.46
CA PHE A 43 12.64 13.50 -8.19
C PHE A 43 11.25 13.84 -7.64
N ARG A 44 11.12 14.09 -6.34
CA ARG A 44 9.86 14.55 -5.73
C ARG A 44 9.45 15.90 -6.25
N GLU A 45 10.39 16.83 -6.37
CA GLU A 45 10.13 18.16 -6.93
C GLU A 45 9.62 18.08 -8.36
N ARG A 46 10.26 17.25 -9.21
CA ARG A 46 9.82 17.04 -10.59
C ARG A 46 8.50 16.29 -10.71
N GLY A 47 8.28 15.33 -9.81
CA GLY A 47 7.14 14.42 -9.84
C GLY A 47 5.93 14.91 -9.05
N PHE A 48 6.01 16.05 -8.36
CA PHE A 48 5.02 16.46 -7.36
C PHE A 48 3.61 16.54 -7.97
N ASP A 49 3.44 17.36 -9.00
CA ASP A 49 2.12 17.58 -9.62
C ASP A 49 1.62 16.40 -10.45
N SER A 50 2.53 15.56 -10.94
CA SER A 50 2.18 14.35 -11.70
C SER A 50 1.83 13.18 -10.79
N CYS A 51 2.40 13.11 -9.58
CA CYS A 51 2.19 11.98 -8.67
C CYS A 51 1.22 12.28 -7.53
N LEU A 52 1.02 13.55 -7.15
CA LEU A 52 0.23 13.94 -6.00
C LEU A 52 -0.85 14.97 -6.38
N LYS A 53 -2.02 14.82 -5.77
CA LYS A 53 -3.08 15.82 -5.72
C LYS A 53 -3.30 16.23 -4.27
N CYS A 54 -3.08 17.50 -3.95
CA CYS A 54 -3.05 17.97 -2.57
C CYS A 54 -4.14 19.00 -2.27
N GLU A 55 -4.72 18.90 -1.08
CA GLU A 55 -5.59 19.89 -0.46
C GLU A 55 -4.92 20.35 0.84
N GLY A 56 -4.38 21.57 0.85
CA GLY A 56 -3.54 22.02 1.96
C GLY A 56 -2.24 21.22 2.07
N ASN A 57 -2.01 20.55 3.19
CA ASN A 57 -0.82 19.70 3.44
C ASN A 57 -1.12 18.20 3.22
N SER A 58 -2.37 17.87 2.90
CA SER A 58 -2.81 16.48 2.79
C SER A 58 -2.92 16.11 1.31
N CYS A 59 -2.16 15.11 0.88
CA CYS A 59 -2.07 14.70 -0.50
C CYS A 59 -2.62 13.30 -0.72
N LYS A 60 -3.16 13.07 -1.91
CA LYS A 60 -3.42 11.74 -2.46
C LYS A 60 -2.45 11.45 -3.58
N MET A 61 -1.95 10.24 -3.64
CA MET A 61 -1.28 9.74 -4.83
C MET A 61 -2.28 9.61 -5.97
N MET A 62 -1.88 10.12 -7.14
CA MET A 62 -2.57 9.88 -8.40
C MET A 62 -2.59 8.38 -8.69
N LEU A 63 -3.73 7.87 -9.15
CA LEU A 63 -3.91 6.45 -9.45
C LEU A 63 -3.63 6.20 -10.92
N TYR A 64 -2.70 5.29 -11.16
CA TYR A 64 -2.30 4.84 -12.49
C TYR A 64 -2.55 3.33 -12.60
N PRO A 65 -2.68 2.79 -13.83
CA PRO A 65 -2.69 1.34 -14.02
C PRO A 65 -1.52 0.69 -13.28
N PRO A 66 -1.76 -0.44 -12.57
CA PRO A 66 -0.69 -1.18 -11.92
C PRO A 66 0.46 -1.45 -12.90
N ASP A 67 1.69 -1.34 -12.41
CA ASP A 67 2.94 -1.63 -13.14
C ASP A 67 3.23 -0.75 -14.37
N SER A 68 2.44 0.30 -14.62
CA SER A 68 2.78 1.34 -15.60
C SER A 68 3.96 2.19 -15.14
N ASP A 69 4.71 2.76 -16.09
CA ASP A 69 5.86 3.63 -15.77
C ASP A 69 5.53 4.77 -14.79
N PRO A 70 4.40 5.50 -14.93
CA PRO A 70 4.01 6.51 -13.94
C PRO A 70 3.74 5.90 -12.56
N ALA A 71 3.06 4.74 -12.49
CA ALA A 71 2.82 4.06 -11.22
C ALA A 71 4.13 3.66 -10.53
N LEU A 72 5.05 3.04 -11.27
CA LEU A 72 6.35 2.61 -10.75
C LEU A 72 7.20 3.79 -10.27
N PHE A 73 7.24 4.87 -11.06
CA PHE A 73 7.93 6.10 -10.68
C PHE A 73 7.33 6.73 -9.41
N CYS A 74 6.02 6.96 -9.38
CA CYS A 74 5.37 7.58 -8.22
C CYS A 74 5.50 6.72 -6.96
N LYS A 75 5.38 5.39 -7.07
CA LYS A 75 5.61 4.46 -5.95
C LYS A 75 7.04 4.54 -5.43
N ARG A 76 8.03 4.57 -6.34
CA ARG A 76 9.44 4.65 -5.97
C ARG A 76 9.75 5.93 -5.19
N VAL A 77 9.19 7.05 -5.63
CA VAL A 77 9.55 8.38 -5.12
C VAL A 77 8.75 8.77 -3.87
N PHE A 78 7.47 8.37 -3.78
CA PHE A 78 6.57 8.83 -2.71
C PHE A 78 6.16 7.76 -1.69
N CYS A 79 6.21 6.46 -2.04
CA CYS A 79 5.78 5.40 -1.13
C CYS A 79 6.71 4.19 -1.03
N THR A 80 8.00 4.35 -1.40
CA THR A 80 9.06 3.42 -0.98
C THR A 80 9.68 3.91 0.33
N PRO A 81 9.78 3.06 1.37
CA PRO A 81 10.44 3.40 2.62
C PRO A 81 11.88 3.89 2.44
N LYS A 82 12.31 4.86 3.24
CA LYS A 82 13.74 5.20 3.36
C LYS A 82 14.48 4.07 4.06
N THR A 83 13.91 3.59 5.17
CA THR A 83 14.50 2.54 5.99
C THR A 83 13.40 1.65 6.55
N ILE A 84 13.68 0.37 6.61
CA ILE A 84 12.90 -0.62 7.36
C ILE A 84 13.84 -1.14 8.44
N ARG A 85 13.60 -0.75 9.70
CA ARG A 85 14.46 -1.18 10.81
C ARG A 85 14.37 -2.70 11.01
N LYS A 86 15.47 -3.30 11.47
CA LYS A 86 15.49 -4.68 11.93
C LYS A 86 14.50 -4.85 13.10
N ILE A 87 13.93 -6.04 13.21
CA ILE A 87 13.05 -6.43 14.34
C ILE A 87 13.88 -6.39 15.62
N GLN A 88 13.34 -5.80 16.67
CA GLN A 88 13.92 -5.85 18.02
C GLN A 88 12.95 -6.53 18.97
N GLY A 89 13.37 -7.63 19.63
CA GLY A 89 12.58 -8.32 20.65
C GLY A 89 11.22 -8.82 20.14
N GLU A 90 10.16 -8.57 20.92
CA GLU A 90 8.79 -9.07 20.72
C GLU A 90 7.91 -8.16 19.83
N GLU A 91 8.49 -7.39 18.91
CA GLU A 91 7.74 -6.49 18.01
C GLU A 91 6.75 -7.22 17.09
N ILE A 92 6.95 -8.53 16.88
CA ILE A 92 6.02 -9.41 16.19
C ILE A 92 5.32 -10.27 17.24
N PRO A 93 3.97 -10.31 17.27
CA PRO A 93 3.24 -11.13 18.23
C PRO A 93 3.62 -12.61 18.14
N ALA A 94 4.01 -13.22 19.27
CA ALA A 94 4.39 -14.63 19.34
C ALA A 94 3.19 -15.58 19.41
N ASP A 95 2.01 -15.05 19.76
CA ASP A 95 0.75 -15.77 20.00
C ASP A 95 -0.13 -15.91 18.73
N LEU A 96 0.47 -15.81 17.54
CA LEU A 96 -0.30 -15.84 16.29
C LEU A 96 -0.66 -17.26 15.87
N PRO A 97 -1.85 -17.46 15.27
CA PRO A 97 -2.25 -18.76 14.75
C PRO A 97 -1.26 -19.24 13.70
N ILE A 98 -0.93 -20.54 13.72
CA ILE A 98 -0.03 -21.16 12.75
C ILE A 98 -0.76 -21.32 11.40
N GLY A 99 -0.12 -20.88 10.32
CA GLY A 99 -0.59 -21.02 8.96
C GLY A 99 -0.37 -19.78 8.10
N LYS A 100 -0.97 -19.82 6.91
CA LYS A 100 -0.86 -18.74 5.93
C LYS A 100 -2.02 -17.76 6.09
N SER A 101 -1.71 -16.47 6.00
CA SER A 101 -2.68 -15.39 5.91
C SER A 101 -2.28 -14.40 4.82
N LYS A 102 -3.27 -13.85 4.12
CA LYS A 102 -3.11 -12.78 3.16
C LYS A 102 -4.09 -11.68 3.54
N PHE A 103 -3.60 -10.45 3.64
CA PHE A 103 -4.47 -9.32 3.93
C PHE A 103 -3.97 -8.03 3.29
N GLU A 104 -4.91 -7.17 2.96
CA GLU A 104 -4.66 -5.80 2.51
C GLU A 104 -4.99 -4.84 3.64
N PHE A 105 -4.22 -3.77 3.79
CA PHE A 105 -4.51 -2.69 4.73
C PHE A 105 -4.27 -1.33 4.08
N SER A 106 -5.10 -0.35 4.44
CA SER A 106 -4.86 1.06 4.13
C SER A 106 -3.98 1.70 5.20
N TYR A 107 -3.31 2.78 4.83
CA TYR A 107 -2.53 3.59 5.74
C TYR A 107 -2.28 4.99 5.16
N LYS A 108 -1.72 5.87 6.00
CA LYS A 108 -1.15 7.15 5.57
C LYS A 108 0.33 7.28 5.93
N ILE A 109 1.07 8.07 5.15
CA ILE A 109 2.40 8.55 5.52
C ILE A 109 2.22 9.95 6.11
N SER A 110 2.51 10.11 7.40
CA SER A 110 2.48 11.43 8.06
C SER A 110 3.57 12.37 7.56
N GLU A 111 3.45 13.67 7.86
CA GLU A 111 4.47 14.70 7.59
C GLU A 111 5.86 14.33 8.13
N LYS A 112 5.94 13.54 9.21
CA LYS A 112 7.20 13.05 9.80
C LYS A 112 7.72 11.75 9.16
N GLY A 113 7.11 11.28 8.08
CA GLY A 113 7.47 10.04 7.40
C GLY A 113 7.11 8.76 8.15
N ARG A 114 6.16 8.81 9.11
CA ARG A 114 5.68 7.62 9.84
C ARG A 114 4.38 7.09 9.25
N VAL A 115 4.24 5.77 9.23
CA VAL A 115 2.97 5.09 8.94
C VAL A 115 1.96 5.36 10.05
N ARG A 116 0.73 5.75 9.70
CA ARG A 116 -0.39 6.04 10.60
C ARG A 116 -1.71 5.55 9.99
N ASP A 117 -2.76 5.58 10.79
CA ASP A 117 -4.16 5.33 10.39
C ASP A 117 -4.31 4.00 9.64
N ILE A 118 -3.78 2.94 10.23
CA ILE A 118 -3.82 1.59 9.66
C ILE A 118 -5.24 1.02 9.78
N GLU A 119 -5.79 0.54 8.68
CA GLU A 119 -7.06 -0.20 8.67
C GLU A 119 -6.96 -1.43 7.78
N ILE A 120 -7.42 -2.59 8.26
CA ILE A 120 -7.44 -3.83 7.46
C ILE A 120 -8.57 -3.74 6.43
N ILE A 121 -8.28 -3.80 5.13
CA ILE A 121 -9.30 -3.76 4.07
C ILE A 121 -9.87 -5.16 3.83
N SER A 122 -9.00 -6.14 3.59
CA SER A 122 -9.36 -7.51 3.26
C SER A 122 -8.48 -8.48 4.03
N LEU A 123 -9.00 -9.68 4.30
CA LEU A 123 -8.30 -10.70 5.08
C LEU A 123 -8.76 -12.10 4.67
N GLU A 124 -7.80 -12.98 4.47
CA GLU A 124 -7.98 -14.39 4.16
C GLU A 124 -6.93 -15.20 4.94
N GLY A 125 -7.31 -16.39 5.42
CA GLY A 125 -6.43 -17.33 6.10
C GLY A 125 -6.68 -17.46 7.60
N VAL A 126 -5.63 -17.82 8.34
CA VAL A 126 -5.74 -18.23 9.75
C VAL A 126 -5.83 -17.05 10.74
N MET A 127 -5.27 -15.89 10.39
CA MET A 127 -5.34 -14.70 11.22
C MET A 127 -6.75 -14.13 11.22
N ASN A 128 -7.22 -13.65 12.38
CA ASN A 128 -8.38 -12.77 12.44
C ASN A 128 -7.96 -11.29 12.23
N ARG A 129 -8.94 -10.39 12.16
CA ARG A 129 -8.70 -8.95 11.92
C ARG A 129 -7.83 -8.29 13.00
N ARG A 130 -7.95 -8.73 14.26
CA ARG A 130 -7.12 -8.25 15.38
C ARG A 130 -5.66 -8.70 15.21
N ASP A 131 -5.45 -9.94 14.82
CA ASP A 131 -4.10 -10.51 14.59
C ASP A 131 -3.40 -9.80 13.42
N ALA A 132 -4.11 -9.66 12.30
CA ALA A 132 -3.62 -8.92 11.13
C ALA A 132 -3.28 -7.47 11.49
N TYR A 133 -4.12 -6.80 12.26
CA TYR A 133 -3.85 -5.43 12.75
C TYR A 133 -2.61 -5.35 13.65
N ARG A 134 -2.47 -6.28 14.62
CA ARG A 134 -1.30 -6.35 15.51
C ARG A 134 -0.02 -6.58 14.70
N TRP A 135 -0.03 -7.55 13.77
CA TRP A 135 1.09 -7.82 12.87
C TRP A 135 1.47 -6.59 12.04
N THR A 136 0.48 -5.99 11.39
CA THR A 136 0.68 -4.80 10.55
C THR A 136 1.28 -3.65 11.36
N THR A 137 0.76 -3.40 12.56
CA THR A 137 1.26 -2.36 13.46
C THR A 137 2.72 -2.63 13.87
N GLY A 138 3.07 -3.87 14.20
CA GLY A 138 4.44 -4.27 14.50
C GLY A 138 5.40 -4.07 13.33
N LEU A 139 5.00 -4.49 12.12
CA LEU A 139 5.77 -4.27 10.90
C LEU A 139 5.99 -2.77 10.61
N THR A 140 4.89 -2.02 10.54
CA THR A 140 4.89 -0.62 10.07
C THR A 140 5.54 0.35 11.05
N LYS A 141 5.59 0.05 12.35
CA LYS A 141 6.39 0.81 13.34
C LYS A 141 7.88 0.91 12.96
N ARG A 142 8.40 -0.10 12.27
CA ARG A 142 9.79 -0.18 11.81
C ARG A 142 10.04 0.58 10.51
N VAL A 143 8.96 0.98 9.83
CA VAL A 143 9.04 1.62 8.51
C VAL A 143 9.10 3.13 8.68
N ILE A 144 10.12 3.72 8.06
CA ILE A 144 10.32 5.16 8.01
C ILE A 144 10.42 5.59 6.57
N TYR A 145 9.58 6.53 6.17
CA TYR A 145 9.64 7.22 4.90
C TYR A 145 10.50 8.49 5.03
N LEU A 146 11.15 8.87 3.94
CA LEU A 146 11.71 10.21 3.82
C LEU A 146 10.52 11.21 3.81
N PRO A 147 10.44 12.19 4.72
CA PRO A 147 9.38 13.20 4.72
C PRO A 147 9.22 13.86 3.35
N VAL A 148 7.98 14.01 2.89
CA VAL A 148 7.70 14.65 1.59
C VAL A 148 7.75 16.15 1.81
N LYS A 149 8.88 16.75 1.43
CA LYS A 149 9.09 18.20 1.49
C LYS A 149 9.19 18.73 0.07
N VAL A 150 8.36 19.69 -0.30
CA VAL A 150 8.43 20.37 -1.61
C VAL A 150 8.13 21.84 -1.37
N ASN A 151 8.96 22.74 -1.91
CA ASN A 151 8.81 24.20 -1.76
C ASN A 151 8.71 24.66 -0.29
N GLY A 152 9.54 24.10 0.59
CA GLY A 152 9.57 24.44 2.02
C GLY A 152 8.38 23.91 2.84
N LYS A 153 7.41 23.25 2.19
CA LYS A 153 6.22 22.68 2.82
C LYS A 153 6.36 21.17 2.97
N THR A 154 5.87 20.64 4.09
CA THR A 154 5.84 19.19 4.34
C THR A 154 4.41 18.68 4.16
N TYR A 155 4.28 17.48 3.60
CA TYR A 155 2.99 16.89 3.24
C TYR A 155 2.80 15.51 3.87
N GLU A 156 1.55 15.17 4.16
CA GLU A 156 1.11 13.79 4.40
C GLU A 156 0.49 13.19 3.14
N ILE A 157 0.47 11.85 3.03
CA ILE A 157 -0.14 11.13 1.92
C ILE A 157 -1.19 10.15 2.46
N ASN A 158 -2.45 10.28 2.03
CA ASN A 158 -3.64 9.69 2.71
C ASN A 158 -4.52 8.77 1.83
N ASN A 159 -3.94 8.02 0.89
CA ASN A 159 -4.64 7.01 0.10
C ASN A 159 -3.73 5.83 -0.29
N LEU A 160 -3.01 5.27 0.68
CA LEU A 160 -2.08 4.18 0.43
C LEU A 160 -2.67 2.86 0.91
N SER A 161 -2.38 1.78 0.20
CA SER A 161 -2.62 0.42 0.68
C SER A 161 -1.38 -0.46 0.49
N ALA A 162 -1.36 -1.59 1.16
CA ALA A 162 -0.37 -2.64 0.92
C ALA A 162 -0.97 -4.01 1.19
N VAL A 163 -0.42 -5.01 0.52
CA VAL A 163 -0.79 -6.41 0.70
C VAL A 163 0.36 -7.13 1.40
N LEU A 164 0.04 -7.86 2.47
CA LEU A 164 0.98 -8.75 3.14
C LEU A 164 0.54 -10.20 2.96
N LYS A 165 1.54 -11.05 2.74
CA LYS A 165 1.42 -12.50 2.80
C LYS A 165 2.27 -12.95 3.97
N VAL A 166 1.64 -13.50 4.99
CA VAL A 166 2.28 -13.91 6.24
C VAL A 166 2.15 -15.41 6.38
N ASN A 167 3.25 -16.07 6.73
CA ASN A 167 3.26 -17.47 7.13
C ASN A 167 3.81 -17.54 8.55
N THR A 168 2.95 -17.82 9.52
CA THR A 168 3.29 -18.01 10.92
C THR A 168 3.41 -19.51 11.19
N GLY A 169 4.54 -19.97 11.73
CA GLY A 169 4.77 -21.39 11.97
C GLY A 169 6.25 -21.71 12.22
N VAL A 170 6.54 -22.97 12.52
CA VAL A 170 7.91 -23.45 12.63
C VAL A 170 8.53 -23.34 11.23
N PHE A 171 9.64 -22.61 11.12
CA PHE A 171 10.46 -22.68 9.91
C PHE A 171 10.96 -24.12 9.81
N ASP A 172 10.37 -24.93 8.95
CA ASP A 172 11.05 -26.12 8.44
C ASP A 172 12.23 -25.58 7.64
N GLY A 173 13.39 -25.54 8.29
CA GLY A 173 14.65 -25.20 7.65
C GLY A 173 14.90 -26.20 6.53
N ASN A 174 14.74 -25.75 5.29
CA ASN A 174 15.37 -26.38 4.13
C ASN A 174 16.74 -25.74 3.92
#